data_AF-H8Z1R2-F1
#
_entry.id   AF-H8Z1R2-F1
#
_cell.length_a   1.000
_cell.length_b   1.000
_cell.length_c   1.000
_cell.angle_alpha   90.00
_cell.angle_beta   90.00
_cell.angle_gamma   90.00
#
_symmetry.space_group_name_H-M   'P 1'
#
loop_
_entity.id
_entity.type
_entity.pdbx_description
1 polymer ?
#
loop_
_entity_poly.entity_id
_entity_poly.type
_entity_poly.pdbx_seq_one_letter_code
_entity_poly.pdbx_strand_id
1 'polypeptide(L)'
;TRKQLGETARKPIDKAADYIDNNRERLEYDQALALGLPIATGVIEGACRHLVKDRMDLTGARWGLARAEAILKLRSLKISGDLPAYLAFHFAEHRRHYPGPPIPLDLPVAA
;
A
#
# COMPACT_ATOMS: atom_id res chain seq x y z
N THR A 1 27.98 10.59 -29.15
CA THR A 1 26.70 11.34 -29.15
C THR A 1 26.72 12.38 -30.25
N ARG A 2 25.75 12.35 -31.18
CA ARG A 2 25.71 13.16 -32.43
C ARG A 2 25.79 14.70 -32.26
N LYS A 3 25.72 15.23 -31.03
CA LYS A 3 25.75 16.67 -30.73
C LYS A 3 27.05 17.23 -30.13
N GLN A 4 28.08 16.40 -29.89
CA GLN A 4 29.35 16.82 -29.25
C GLN A 4 29.15 17.83 -28.10
N LEU A 5 28.43 17.38 -27.06
CA LEU A 5 28.13 18.24 -25.91
C LEU A 5 29.37 18.48 -25.07
N GLY A 6 29.56 19.72 -24.62
CA GLY A 6 30.55 20.05 -23.59
C GLY A 6 30.22 19.40 -22.25
N GLU A 7 31.23 19.25 -21.38
CA GLU A 7 31.16 18.49 -20.13
C GLU A 7 29.99 18.88 -19.23
N THR A 8 29.75 20.18 -19.02
CA THR A 8 28.63 20.69 -18.20
C THR A 8 27.27 20.28 -18.74
N ALA A 9 27.09 20.30 -20.06
CA ALA A 9 25.85 19.91 -20.72
C ALA A 9 25.68 18.38 -20.76
N ARG A 10 26.79 17.64 -20.71
CA ARG A 10 26.80 16.18 -20.73
C ARG A 10 26.49 15.56 -19.38
N LYS A 11 26.99 16.16 -18.29
CA LYS A 11 26.84 15.68 -16.91
C LYS A 11 25.41 15.26 -16.51
N PRO A 12 24.33 16.03 -16.76
CA PRO A 12 22.97 15.59 -16.40
C PRO A 12 22.48 14.41 -17.25
N ILE A 13 22.95 14.30 -18.49
CA ILE A 13 22.59 13.20 -19.41
C ILE A 13 23.30 11.92 -18.98
N ASP A 14 24.59 11.99 -18.69
CA ASP A 14 25.37 10.85 -18.20
C ASP A 14 24.76 10.35 -16.87
N LYS A 15 24.42 11.27 -15.94
CA LYS A 15 23.72 10.92 -14.69
C LYS A 15 22.37 10.20 -14.93
N ALA A 16 21.59 10.64 -15.92
CA ALA A 16 20.33 10.00 -16.25
C ALA A 16 20.54 8.61 -16.87
N ALA A 17 21.53 8.47 -17.75
CA ALA A 17 21.90 7.19 -18.35
C ALA A 17 22.38 6.19 -17.29
N ASP A 18 23.29 6.63 -16.41
CA ASP A 18 23.79 5.82 -15.29
C ASP A 18 22.64 5.39 -14.37
N TYR A 19 21.69 6.28 -14.09
CA TYR A 19 20.53 5.93 -13.28
C TYR A 19 19.69 4.82 -13.93
N ILE A 20 19.40 4.93 -15.22
CA ILE A 20 18.64 3.91 -15.96
C ILE A 20 19.40 2.59 -15.98
N ASP A 21 20.71 2.63 -16.24
CA ASP A 21 21.52 1.42 -16.34
C ASP A 21 21.61 0.69 -14.99
N ASN A 22 21.88 1.43 -13.91
CA ASN A 22 21.95 0.90 -12.55
C ASN A 22 20.60 0.37 -12.02
N ASN A 23 19.47 0.80 -12.60
CA ASN A 23 18.14 0.40 -12.16
C ASN A 23 17.41 -0.46 -13.20
N ARG A 24 18.10 -0.99 -14.20
CA ARG A 24 17.50 -1.75 -15.32
C ARG A 24 16.54 -2.85 -14.85
N GLU A 25 16.91 -3.63 -13.83
CA GLU A 25 16.07 -4.68 -13.24
C GLU A 25 14.76 -4.15 -12.61
N ARG A 26 14.75 -2.89 -12.15
CA ARG A 26 13.54 -2.24 -11.60
C ARG A 26 12.70 -1.54 -12.66
N LEU A 27 13.23 -1.40 -13.88
CA LEU A 27 12.62 -0.68 -15.00
C LEU A 27 12.02 -1.63 -16.05
N GLU A 28 11.79 -2.90 -15.69
CA GLU A 28 11.10 -3.92 -16.51
C GLU A 28 9.59 -3.62 -16.60
N TYR A 29 9.26 -2.44 -17.12
CA TYR A 29 7.90 -1.92 -17.18
C TYR A 29 7.00 -2.72 -18.11
N ASP A 30 7.56 -3.35 -19.14
CA ASP A 30 6.87 -4.29 -20.00
C ASP A 30 6.32 -5.48 -19.20
N GLN A 31 7.15 -6.07 -18.33
CA GLN A 31 6.75 -7.16 -17.45
C GLN A 31 5.75 -6.69 -16.39
N ALA A 32 6.01 -5.52 -15.78
CA ALA A 32 5.10 -4.94 -14.80
C ALA A 32 3.70 -4.69 -15.40
N LEU A 33 3.63 -4.15 -16.62
CA LEU A 33 2.38 -3.93 -17.34
C LEU A 33 1.69 -5.25 -17.71
N ALA A 34 2.42 -6.26 -18.15
CA ALA A 34 1.88 -7.59 -18.44
C ALA A 34 1.26 -8.25 -17.20
N LEU A 35 1.83 -7.98 -16.01
CA LEU A 35 1.31 -8.44 -14.72
C LEU A 35 0.20 -7.54 -14.14
N GLY A 36 -0.18 -6.46 -14.84
CA GLY A 36 -1.18 -5.50 -14.36
C GLY A 36 -0.70 -4.67 -13.15
N LEU A 37 0.61 -4.59 -12.92
CA LEU A 37 1.18 -3.81 -11.83
C LEU A 37 1.13 -2.31 -12.15
N PRO A 38 0.86 -1.45 -11.15
CA PRO A 38 0.84 -0.01 -11.36
C PRO A 38 2.27 0.50 -11.61
N ILE A 39 2.49 1.13 -12.77
CA ILE A 39 3.76 1.80 -13.11
C ILE A 39 3.69 3.33 -12.99
N ALA A 40 2.50 3.89 -12.77
CA ALA A 40 2.28 5.32 -12.64
C ALA A 40 2.46 5.79 -11.19
N THR A 41 3.29 6.82 -11.00
CA THR A 41 3.57 7.42 -9.68
C THR A 41 2.31 7.96 -9.00
N GLY A 42 1.36 8.53 -9.74
CA GLY A 42 0.16 9.15 -9.14
C GLY A 42 -0.71 8.20 -8.31
N VAL A 43 -0.93 6.97 -8.78
CA VAL A 43 -1.72 5.96 -8.05
C VAL A 43 -0.96 5.52 -6.79
N ILE A 44 0.35 5.34 -6.89
CA ILE A 44 1.23 4.95 -5.78
C ILE A 44 1.29 6.07 -4.73
N GLU A 45 1.51 7.31 -5.15
CA GLU A 45 1.57 8.48 -4.28
C GLU A 45 0.22 8.76 -3.61
N GLY A 46 -0.87 8.61 -4.35
CA GLY A 46 -2.24 8.71 -3.82
C GLY A 46 -2.50 7.68 -2.72
N ALA A 47 -2.12 6.42 -2.95
CA ALA A 47 -2.21 5.37 -1.93
C ALA A 47 -1.34 5.70 -0.71
N CYS A 48 -0.06 6.05 -0.89
CA CYS A 48 0.83 6.41 0.22
C CYS A 48 0.29 7.59 1.04
N ARG A 49 -0.32 8.58 0.39
CA ARG A 49 -0.95 9.72 1.07
C ARG A 49 -2.19 9.28 1.86
N HIS A 50 -3.17 8.70 1.18
CA HIS A 50 -4.51 8.50 1.76
C HIS A 50 -4.66 7.21 2.58
N LEU A 51 -4.00 6.12 2.17
CA LEU A 51 -4.04 4.86 2.90
C LEU A 51 -3.13 4.92 4.13
N VAL A 52 -1.89 5.38 3.93
CA VAL A 52 -0.82 5.31 4.95
C VAL A 52 -0.73 6.59 5.77
N LYS A 53 -0.35 7.73 5.16
CA LYS A 53 0.00 8.95 5.91
C LYS A 53 -1.14 9.47 6.77
N ASP A 54 -2.36 9.52 6.23
CA ASP A 54 -3.55 10.00 6.95
C ASP A 54 -3.84 9.25 8.27
N ARG A 55 -3.26 8.07 8.48
CA ARG A 55 -3.39 7.31 9.74
C ARG A 55 -2.10 7.16 10.51
N MET A 56 -1.01 6.89 9.80
CA MET A 56 0.24 6.47 10.40
C MET A 56 1.09 7.66 10.83
N ASP A 57 0.94 8.81 10.16
CA ASP A 57 1.76 10.02 10.36
C ASP A 57 1.05 11.06 11.26
N LEU A 58 0.18 10.60 12.15
CA LEU A 58 -0.49 11.46 13.14
C LEU A 58 0.43 11.72 14.32
N THR A 59 0.46 12.96 14.82
CA THR A 59 1.26 13.35 15.98
C THR A 59 0.93 12.46 17.19
N GLY A 60 1.97 11.92 17.83
CA GLY A 60 1.83 11.03 18.99
C GLY A 60 1.43 9.59 18.66
N ALA A 61 1.19 9.24 17.39
CA ALA A 61 0.91 7.87 17.02
C ALA A 61 2.16 6.98 17.19
N ARG A 62 1.97 5.80 17.79
CA ARG A 62 3.01 4.78 17.94
C ARG A 62 2.53 3.47 17.37
N TRP A 63 3.32 2.92 16.46
CA TRP A 63 2.95 1.73 15.72
C TRP A 63 4.02 0.66 15.87
N GLY A 64 3.57 -0.56 16.18
CA GLY A 64 4.37 -1.75 15.89
C GLY A 64 3.97 -2.28 14.52
N LEU A 65 4.89 -2.95 13.81
CA LEU A 65 4.69 -3.44 12.44
C LEU A 65 3.36 -4.21 12.28
N ALA A 66 3.11 -5.19 13.16
CA ALA A 66 1.89 -6.00 13.11
C ALA A 66 0.61 -5.16 13.27
N ARG A 67 0.61 -4.16 14.16
CA ARG A 67 -0.55 -3.29 14.39
C ARG A 67 -0.75 -2.31 13.22
N ALA A 68 0.34 -1.78 12.67
CA ALA A 68 0.29 -0.92 11.49
C ALA A 68 -0.32 -1.68 10.31
N GLU A 69 0.19 -2.89 10.03
CA GLU A 69 -0.28 -3.73 8.93
C GLU A 69 -1.77 -4.08 9.07
N ALA A 70 -2.21 -4.50 10.26
CA ALA A 70 -3.61 -4.81 10.51
C ALA A 70 -4.53 -3.60 10.24
N ILE A 71 -4.14 -2.40 10.68
CA ILE A 71 -4.90 -1.18 10.42
C ILE A 71 -4.88 -0.80 8.93
N LEU A 72 -3.75 -0.96 8.23
CA LEU A 72 -3.68 -0.68 6.79
C LEU A 72 -4.58 -1.62 5.98
N LYS A 73 -4.63 -2.91 6.31
CA LYS A 73 -5.54 -3.88 5.67
C LYS A 73 -7.01 -3.51 5.87
N LEU A 74 -7.40 -3.11 7.08
CA LEU A 74 -8.76 -2.63 7.33
C LEU A 74 -9.07 -1.33 6.58
N ARG A 75 -8.11 -0.41 6.51
CA ARG A 75 -8.27 0.84 5.76
C ARG A 75 -8.34 0.60 4.25
N SER A 76 -7.58 -0.35 3.69
CA SER A 76 -7.63 -0.65 2.26
C SER A 76 -9.02 -1.13 1.87
N LEU A 77 -9.62 -2.03 2.65
CA LEU A 77 -11.01 -2.48 2.48
C LEU A 77 -12.01 -1.33 2.57
N LYS A 78 -11.80 -0.39 3.49
CA LYS A 78 -12.68 0.78 3.63
C LYS A 78 -12.59 1.71 2.42
N ILE A 79 -11.38 2.00 1.95
CA ILE A 79 -11.13 2.94 0.86
C ILE A 79 -11.56 2.36 -0.49
N SER A 80 -11.38 1.04 -0.70
CA SER A 80 -11.86 0.37 -1.91
C SER A 80 -13.39 0.17 -1.93
N GLY A 81 -14.06 0.30 -0.78
CA GLY A 81 -15.49 0.02 -0.63
C GLY A 81 -15.81 -1.45 -0.37
N ASP A 82 -14.81 -2.32 -0.25
CA ASP A 82 -14.98 -3.77 -0.08
C ASP A 82 -15.26 -4.21 1.36
N LEU A 83 -15.21 -3.27 2.32
CA LEU A 83 -15.39 -3.58 3.74
C LEU A 83 -16.68 -4.35 4.04
N PRO A 84 -17.87 -4.02 3.48
CA PRO A 84 -19.08 -4.79 3.74
C PRO A 84 -19.00 -6.24 3.25
N ALA A 85 -18.45 -6.46 2.05
CA ALA A 85 -18.29 -7.80 1.48
C ALA A 85 -17.30 -8.63 2.31
N TYR A 86 -16.17 -8.04 2.71
CA TYR A 86 -15.20 -8.69 3.57
C TYR A 86 -15.80 -9.05 4.94
N LEU A 87 -16.55 -8.15 5.57
CA LEU A 87 -17.16 -8.43 6.87
C LEU A 87 -18.18 -9.58 6.78
N ALA A 88 -19.00 -9.60 5.74
CA ALA A 88 -19.94 -10.69 5.50
C ALA A 88 -19.22 -12.05 5.38
N PHE A 89 -18.15 -12.10 4.58
CA PHE A 89 -17.28 -13.27 4.46
C PHE A 89 -16.65 -13.66 5.80
N HIS A 90 -16.03 -12.69 6.50
CA HIS A 90 -15.32 -12.92 7.75
C HIS A 90 -16.23 -13.50 8.84
N PHE A 91 -17.44 -12.96 9.00
CA PHE A 91 -18.40 -13.48 9.98
C PHE A 91 -18.94 -14.87 9.61
N ALA A 92 -19.11 -15.16 8.32
CA ALA A 92 -19.48 -16.51 7.88
C ALA A 92 -18.37 -17.53 8.22
N GLU A 93 -17.12 -17.19 7.92
CA GLU A 93 -15.97 -18.02 8.24
C GLU A 93 -15.74 -18.16 9.75
N HIS A 94 -15.96 -17.09 10.53
CA HIS A 94 -15.86 -17.17 11.99
C HIS A 94 -16.89 -18.15 12.56
N ARG A 95 -18.14 -18.13 12.08
CA ARG A 95 -19.17 -19.10 12.49
C ARG A 95 -18.79 -20.54 12.13
N ARG A 96 -18.11 -20.74 11.00
CA ARG A 96 -17.63 -22.06 10.56
C ARG A 96 -16.52 -22.61 11.44
N HIS A 97 -15.53 -21.77 11.78
CA HIS A 97 -14.37 -22.17 12.58
C HIS A 97 -14.65 -22.20 14.08
N TYR A 98 -15.57 -21.35 14.55
CA TYR A 98 -15.96 -21.23 15.96
C TYR A 98 -17.48 -21.40 16.09
N PRO A 99 -17.99 -22.64 16.05
CA PRO A 99 -19.43 -22.93 16.16
C PRO A 99 -19.97 -22.80 17.59
N GLY A 100 -19.16 -22.33 18.55
CA GLY A 100 -19.59 -22.07 19.92
C GLY A 100 -20.65 -20.97 20.00
N PRO A 101 -21.35 -20.86 21.15
CA PRO A 101 -22.32 -19.78 21.35
C PRO A 101 -21.65 -18.43 21.09
N PRO A 102 -22.37 -17.45 20.48
CA PRO A 102 -21.81 -16.13 20.24
C PRO A 102 -21.21 -15.58 21.53
N ILE A 103 -20.10 -14.83 21.41
CA ILE A 103 -19.54 -14.07 22.55
C ILE A 103 -20.72 -13.33 23.19
N PRO A 104 -21.02 -13.53 24.49
CA PRO A 104 -22.14 -12.85 25.12
C PRO A 104 -21.98 -11.35 24.92
N LEU A 105 -22.89 -10.74 24.16
CA LEU A 105 -22.91 -9.29 23.90
C LEU A 105 -23.48 -8.50 25.09
N ASP A 106 -23.95 -9.20 26.12
CA ASP A 106 -24.38 -8.60 27.37
C ASP A 106 -23.16 -8.32 28.24
N LEU A 107 -22.50 -7.19 27.97
CA LEU A 107 -21.67 -6.56 28.99
C LEU A 107 -22.61 -6.19 30.14
N PRO A 108 -22.35 -6.61 31.39
CA PRO A 108 -23.15 -6.15 32.52
C PRO A 108 -23.12 -4.63 32.51
N VAL A 109 -24.30 -4.01 32.39
CA VAL A 109 -24.46 -2.59 32.68
C VAL A 109 -24.01 -2.42 34.12
N ALA A 110 -22.90 -1.71 34.32
CA ALA A 110 -22.39 -1.42 35.65
C ALA A 110 -23.51 -0.74 36.46
N ALA A 111 -23.86 -1.34 37.59
CA ALA A 111 -24.77 -0.78 38.59
C ALA A 111 -24.11 0.34 39.38
#